data_AF-A0A0Q5LDR8-F1
#
_entry.id   AF-A0A0Q5LDR8-F1
#
_cell.length_a   1.000
_cell.length_b   1.000
_cell.length_c   1.000
_cell.angle_alpha   90.00
_cell.angle_beta   90.00
_cell.angle_gamma   90.00
#
_symmetry.space_group_name_H-M   'P 1'
#
loop_
_entity.id
_entity.type
_entity.pdbx_description
1 polymer ?
#
loop_
_entity_poly.entity_id
_entity_poly.type
_entity_poly.pdbx_seq_one_letter_code
_entity_poly.pdbx_strand_id
1 'polypeptide(L)'
;MALRLGRPQQVLAWGNGPLVRAAAWLRLGEAGSALAELDASQGASARHAALRARAHWQRFLGADPLGRGPEAGAATETALHLARQEGDAGALMVAVTLRGEALVQVGERFAALRALAEGLKVAEIGGQAADAHLLAVLAHAQGGPKGQRTAAKALDRSSPGSPARVLALLALNCPEDAHAQAAAGDLSPLWWAFLPRT
;
A
#
# COMPACT_ATOMS: atom_id res chain seq x y z
N MET A 1 6.67 -4.00 16.57
CA MET A 1 5.34 -4.13 17.20
C MET A 1 4.50 -2.85 17.05
N ALA A 2 5.03 -1.67 17.39
CA ALA A 2 4.31 -0.38 17.32
C ALA A 2 3.71 -0.04 15.94
N LEU A 3 4.40 -0.32 14.82
CA LEU A 3 3.86 -0.03 13.47
C LEU A 3 2.57 -0.82 13.16
N ARG A 4 2.50 -2.08 13.62
CA ARG A 4 1.31 -2.93 13.46
C ARG A 4 0.13 -2.43 14.30
N LEU A 5 0.41 -1.67 15.35
CA LEU A 5 -0.58 -1.06 16.24
C LEU A 5 -0.99 0.36 15.79
N GLY A 6 -0.58 0.79 14.59
CA GLY A 6 -0.93 2.12 14.09
C GLY A 6 -0.18 3.27 14.77
N ARG A 7 1.02 3.01 15.32
CA ARG A 7 1.80 4.03 16.04
C ARG A 7 3.13 4.34 15.33
N PRO A 8 3.11 4.95 14.13
CA PRO A 8 4.33 5.23 13.37
C PRO A 8 5.28 6.20 14.10
N GLN A 9 4.76 7.19 14.82
CA GLN A 9 5.61 8.12 15.57
C GLN A 9 6.46 7.43 16.65
N GLN A 10 5.88 6.44 17.36
CA GLN A 10 6.63 5.64 18.34
C GLN A 10 7.71 4.78 17.67
N VAL A 11 7.48 4.31 16.45
CA VAL A 11 8.50 3.60 15.68
C VAL A 11 9.66 4.52 15.32
N LEU A 12 9.38 5.78 14.97
CA LEU A 12 10.42 6.75 14.62
C LEU A 12 11.24 7.20 15.83
N ALA A 13 10.61 7.29 17.00
CA ALA A 13 11.29 7.65 18.24
C ALA A 13 12.22 6.55 18.76
N TRP A 14 11.86 5.27 18.60
CA TRP A 14 12.53 4.16 19.30
C TRP A 14 13.02 3.02 18.40
N GLY A 15 12.68 3.03 17.10
CA GLY A 15 13.06 1.99 16.16
C GLY A 15 14.40 2.24 15.50
N ASN A 16 15.20 1.18 15.37
CA ASN A 16 16.56 1.23 14.79
C ASN A 16 16.68 0.59 13.40
N GLY A 17 15.65 -0.12 12.93
CA GLY A 17 15.68 -0.80 11.63
C GLY A 17 15.32 0.16 10.48
N PRO A 18 16.19 0.38 9.47
CA PRO A 18 15.95 1.37 8.42
C PRO A 18 14.66 1.09 7.63
N LEU A 19 14.39 -0.17 7.30
CA LEU A 19 13.14 -0.58 6.64
C LEU A 19 11.90 -0.24 7.47
N VAL A 20 11.97 -0.45 8.79
CA VAL A 20 10.84 -0.24 9.70
C VAL A 20 10.59 1.26 9.91
N ARG A 21 11.67 2.05 9.99
CA ARG A 21 11.60 3.52 10.05
C ARG A 21 11.08 4.10 8.74
N ALA A 22 11.58 3.66 7.59
CA ALA A 22 11.07 4.07 6.29
C ALA A 22 9.57 3.76 6.15
N ALA A 23 9.12 2.56 6.56
CA ALA A 23 7.70 2.23 6.57
C ALA A 23 6.88 3.13 7.52
N ALA A 24 7.45 3.58 8.63
CA ALA A 24 6.80 4.54 9.54
C ALA A 24 6.73 5.95 8.93
N TRP A 25 7.76 6.43 8.24
CA TRP A 25 7.70 7.67 7.49
C TRP A 25 6.63 7.63 6.39
N LEU A 26 6.53 6.51 5.67
CA LEU A 26 5.50 6.32 4.65
C LEU A 26 4.08 6.31 5.23
N ARG A 27 3.87 5.83 6.46
CA ARG A 27 2.57 5.96 7.16
C ARG A 27 2.16 7.43 7.28
N LEU A 28 3.12 8.28 7.65
CA LEU A 28 2.94 9.72 7.83
C LEU A 28 2.91 10.51 6.51
N GLY A 29 3.14 9.86 5.36
CA GLY A 29 3.23 10.53 4.05
C GLY A 29 4.55 11.25 3.81
N GLU A 30 5.54 11.06 4.69
CA GLU A 30 6.86 11.69 4.63
C GLU A 30 7.79 10.92 3.69
N ALA A 31 7.44 10.89 2.41
CA ALA A 31 8.13 10.08 1.41
C ALA A 31 9.60 10.50 1.20
N GLY A 32 9.93 11.79 1.38
CA GLY A 32 11.31 12.27 1.33
C GLY A 32 12.17 11.67 2.45
N SER A 33 11.65 11.70 3.69
CA SER A 33 12.32 11.10 4.86
C SER A 33 12.45 9.59 4.72
N ALA A 34 11.44 8.91 4.16
CA ALA A 34 11.51 7.49 3.87
C ALA A 34 12.63 7.16 2.86
N LEU A 35 12.76 7.93 1.78
CA LEU A 35 13.84 7.76 0.81
C LEU A 35 15.21 7.99 1.43
N ALA A 36 15.37 9.05 2.23
CA ALA A 36 16.64 9.34 2.91
C ALA A 36 17.10 8.19 3.83
N GLU A 37 16.18 7.59 4.59
CA GLU A 37 16.47 6.41 5.42
C GLU A 37 16.88 5.18 4.58
N LEU A 38 16.22 4.97 3.44
CA LEU A 38 16.52 3.87 2.53
C LEU A 38 17.88 4.08 1.82
N ASP A 39 18.17 5.28 1.36
CA ASP A 39 19.44 5.66 0.73
C ASP A 39 20.61 5.47 1.71
N ALA A 40 20.47 5.91 2.96
CA ALA A 40 21.49 5.76 3.99
C ALA A 40 21.82 4.29 4.30
N SER A 41 20.83 3.41 4.22
CA SER A 41 20.99 1.98 4.51
C SER A 41 21.66 1.17 3.38
N GLN A 42 21.76 1.72 2.16
CA GLN A 42 22.32 1.09 0.96
C GLN A 42 21.81 -0.34 0.68
N GLY A 43 20.57 -0.66 1.09
CA GLY A 43 19.98 -1.98 0.88
C GLY A 43 19.48 -2.19 -0.54
N ALA A 44 19.82 -3.35 -1.12
CA ALA A 44 19.43 -3.74 -2.49
C ALA A 44 18.31 -4.80 -2.56
N SER A 45 17.67 -5.13 -1.44
CA SER A 45 16.68 -6.22 -1.41
C SER A 45 15.32 -5.83 -1.99
N ALA A 46 14.50 -6.82 -2.33
CA ALA A 46 13.13 -6.62 -2.80
C ALA A 46 12.27 -5.78 -1.83
N ARG A 47 12.47 -5.96 -0.52
CA ARG A 47 11.79 -5.14 0.51
C ARG A 47 12.22 -3.68 0.50
N HIS A 48 13.51 -3.41 0.27
CA HIS A 48 13.99 -2.03 0.10
C HIS A 48 13.36 -1.41 -1.16
N ALA A 49 13.39 -2.15 -2.28
CA ALA A 49 12.79 -1.69 -3.53
C ALA A 49 11.28 -1.42 -3.41
N ALA A 50 10.53 -2.28 -2.71
CA ALA A 50 9.10 -2.09 -2.49
C ALA A 50 8.79 -0.83 -1.66
N LEU A 51 9.58 -0.53 -0.62
CA LEU A 51 9.42 0.70 0.15
C LEU A 51 9.82 1.95 -0.67
N ARG A 52 10.87 1.87 -1.49
CA ARG A 52 11.21 2.96 -2.44
C ARG A 52 10.08 3.20 -3.42
N ALA A 53 9.53 2.15 -4.02
CA ALA A 53 8.40 2.25 -4.95
C ALA A 53 7.19 2.94 -4.30
N ARG A 54 6.86 2.57 -3.06
CA ARG A 54 5.82 3.26 -2.28
C ARG A 54 6.16 4.74 -2.04
N ALA A 55 7.41 5.06 -1.73
CA ALA A 55 7.83 6.45 -1.52
C ALA A 55 7.68 7.29 -2.79
N HIS A 56 8.15 6.79 -3.94
CA HIS A 56 7.96 7.46 -5.23
C HIS A 56 6.48 7.61 -5.57
N TRP A 57 5.66 6.60 -5.29
CA TRP A 57 4.21 6.67 -5.47
C TRP A 57 3.56 7.77 -4.62
N GLN A 58 3.94 7.88 -3.34
CA GLN A 58 3.43 8.94 -2.46
C GLN A 58 3.91 10.34 -2.88
N ARG A 59 5.16 10.50 -3.32
CA ARG A 59 5.64 11.78 -3.87
C ARG A 59 4.84 12.18 -5.10
N PHE A 60 4.57 11.23 -5.99
CA PHE A 60 3.74 11.44 -7.16
C PHE A 60 2.33 11.92 -6.76
N LEU A 61 1.65 11.19 -5.86
CA LEU A 61 0.30 11.55 -5.38
C LEU A 61 0.26 12.93 -4.67
N GLY A 62 1.35 13.32 -4.00
CA GLY A 62 1.45 14.60 -3.29
C GLY A 62 1.85 15.79 -4.15
N ALA A 63 2.56 15.57 -5.26
CA ALA A 63 3.04 16.64 -6.15
C ALA A 63 2.07 16.95 -7.30
N ASP A 64 1.46 15.92 -7.90
CA ASP A 64 0.50 16.07 -9.01
C ASP A 64 -0.39 14.82 -9.12
N PRO A 65 -1.62 14.84 -8.56
CA PRO A 65 -2.55 13.71 -8.62
C PRO A 65 -3.03 13.33 -10.03
N LEU A 66 -2.83 14.18 -11.05
CA LEU A 66 -3.34 14.01 -12.41
C LEU A 66 -2.24 13.68 -13.44
N GLY A 67 -0.96 13.81 -13.07
CA GLY A 67 0.17 13.46 -13.92
C GLY A 67 0.37 11.94 -14.07
N ARG A 68 1.24 11.50 -14.98
CA ARG A 68 1.81 10.14 -14.91
C ARG A 68 3.24 10.31 -14.41
N GLY A 69 3.54 9.95 -13.16
CA GLY A 69 4.91 9.96 -12.65
C GLY A 69 5.69 8.76 -13.20
N PRO A 70 6.56 8.92 -14.24
CA PRO A 70 7.25 7.77 -14.84
C PRO A 70 8.15 7.04 -13.83
N GLU A 71 8.67 7.77 -12.83
CA GLU A 71 9.52 7.22 -11.77
C GLU A 71 8.78 6.23 -10.86
N ALA A 72 7.52 6.49 -10.51
CA ALA A 72 6.75 5.61 -9.63
C ALA A 72 6.43 4.27 -10.33
N GLY A 73 6.11 4.32 -11.63
CA GLY A 73 5.92 3.13 -12.45
C GLY A 73 7.19 2.30 -12.58
N ALA A 74 8.31 2.94 -12.92
CA ALA A 74 9.61 2.28 -13.03
C ALA A 74 10.04 1.62 -11.71
N ALA A 75 9.92 2.34 -10.59
CA ALA A 75 10.26 1.80 -9.27
C ALA A 75 9.39 0.58 -8.88
N THR A 76 8.10 0.59 -9.24
CA THR A 76 7.19 -0.54 -9.00
C THR A 76 7.61 -1.77 -9.80
N GLU A 77 7.97 -1.60 -11.08
CA GLU A 77 8.44 -2.71 -11.91
C GLU A 77 9.79 -3.27 -11.43
N THR A 78 10.71 -2.42 -10.97
CA THR A 78 11.95 -2.86 -10.32
C THR A 78 11.65 -3.68 -9.07
N ALA A 79 10.73 -3.25 -8.21
CA ALA A 79 10.34 -3.99 -7.01
C ALA A 79 9.72 -5.35 -7.34
N LEU A 80 8.86 -5.42 -8.37
CA LEU A 80 8.30 -6.68 -8.88
C LEU A 80 9.38 -7.63 -9.37
N HIS A 81 10.34 -7.12 -10.15
CA HIS A 81 11.44 -7.91 -10.68
C HIS A 81 12.29 -8.53 -9.56
N LEU A 82 12.74 -7.70 -8.61
CA LEU A 82 13.55 -8.16 -7.48
C LEU A 82 12.78 -9.13 -6.58
N ALA A 83 11.50 -8.86 -6.29
CA ALA A 83 10.69 -9.75 -5.46
C ALA A 83 10.53 -11.16 -6.06
N ARG A 84 10.38 -11.25 -7.40
CA ARG A 84 10.34 -12.54 -8.10
C ARG A 84 11.70 -13.24 -8.10
N GLN A 85 12.79 -12.49 -8.30
CA GLN A 85 14.15 -13.04 -8.28
C GLN A 85 14.54 -13.58 -6.90
N GLU A 86 14.20 -12.85 -5.83
CA GLU A 86 14.50 -13.22 -4.45
C GLU A 86 13.52 -14.24 -3.87
N GLY A 87 12.38 -14.47 -4.53
CA GLY A 87 11.28 -15.28 -3.98
C GLY A 87 10.61 -14.65 -2.76
N ASP A 88 10.72 -13.33 -2.58
CA ASP A 88 10.11 -12.62 -1.45
C ASP A 88 8.62 -12.35 -1.73
N ALA A 89 7.78 -13.30 -1.31
CA ALA A 89 6.32 -13.21 -1.46
C ALA A 89 5.71 -11.95 -0.80
N GLY A 90 6.32 -11.45 0.29
CA GLY A 90 5.84 -10.25 0.96
C GLY A 90 6.12 -8.99 0.16
N ALA A 91 7.33 -8.85 -0.37
CA ALA A 91 7.68 -7.74 -1.25
C ALA A 91 6.87 -7.79 -2.56
N LEU A 92 6.66 -9.00 -3.11
CA LEU A 92 5.84 -9.20 -4.29
C LEU A 92 4.40 -8.73 -4.05
N MET A 93 3.81 -9.10 -2.91
CA MET A 93 2.46 -8.66 -2.51
C MET A 93 2.34 -7.14 -2.46
N VAL A 94 3.32 -6.45 -1.88
CA VAL A 94 3.32 -4.98 -1.81
C VAL A 94 3.41 -4.36 -3.21
N ALA A 95 4.31 -4.88 -4.05
CA ALA A 95 4.54 -4.35 -5.39
C ALA A 95 3.35 -4.57 -6.34
N VAL A 96 2.71 -5.74 -6.32
CA VAL A 96 1.48 -5.97 -7.13
C VAL A 96 0.31 -5.12 -6.63
N THR A 97 0.22 -4.88 -5.32
CA THR A 97 -0.80 -4.00 -4.74
C THR A 97 -0.59 -2.55 -5.19
N LEU A 98 0.66 -2.06 -5.14
CA LEU A 98 1.04 -0.74 -5.66
C LEU A 98 0.69 -0.57 -7.14
N ARG A 99 0.99 -1.58 -7.97
CA ARG A 99 0.59 -1.58 -9.38
C ARG A 99 -0.93 -1.52 -9.53
N GLY A 100 -1.66 -2.25 -8.70
CA GLY A 100 -3.12 -2.19 -8.63
C GLY A 100 -3.65 -0.79 -8.30
N GLU A 101 -3.09 -0.11 -7.30
CA GLU A 101 -3.46 1.27 -6.94
C GLU A 101 -3.25 2.23 -8.11
N ALA A 102 -2.08 2.16 -8.77
CA ALA A 102 -1.78 3.00 -9.92
C ALA A 102 -2.77 2.80 -11.08
N LEU A 103 -3.19 1.55 -11.32
CA LEU A 103 -4.17 1.21 -12.35
C LEU A 103 -5.59 1.65 -11.97
N VAL A 104 -5.95 1.61 -10.67
CA VAL A 104 -7.21 2.16 -10.17
C VAL A 104 -7.23 3.68 -10.37
N GLN A 105 -6.14 4.39 -10.06
CA GLN A 105 -6.05 5.85 -10.22
C GLN A 105 -6.35 6.32 -11.64
N VAL A 106 -5.84 5.60 -12.65
CA VAL A 106 -6.04 5.96 -14.07
C VAL A 106 -7.32 5.37 -14.67
N GLY A 107 -8.16 4.69 -13.87
CA GLY A 107 -9.42 4.11 -14.31
C GLY A 107 -9.31 2.78 -15.06
N GLU A 108 -8.14 2.16 -15.12
CA GLU A 108 -7.85 0.91 -15.84
C GLU A 108 -8.26 -0.33 -15.02
N ARG A 109 -9.56 -0.42 -14.71
CA ARG A 109 -10.11 -1.42 -13.77
C ARG A 109 -9.74 -2.85 -14.12
N PHE A 110 -9.87 -3.26 -15.38
CA PHE A 110 -9.56 -4.64 -15.79
C PHE A 110 -8.08 -4.97 -15.65
N ALA A 111 -7.19 -4.01 -15.94
CA ALA A 111 -5.77 -4.18 -15.73
C ALA A 111 -5.45 -4.29 -14.23
N ALA A 112 -6.08 -3.47 -13.39
CA ALA A 112 -5.93 -3.52 -11.94
C ALA A 112 -6.34 -4.91 -11.39
N LEU A 113 -7.48 -5.44 -11.83
CA LEU A 113 -7.94 -6.79 -11.45
C LEU A 113 -6.94 -7.88 -11.81
N ARG A 114 -6.33 -7.82 -13.00
CA ARG A 114 -5.31 -8.78 -13.43
C ARG A 114 -4.04 -8.67 -12.58
N ALA A 115 -3.57 -7.45 -12.33
CA ALA A 115 -2.39 -7.23 -11.48
C ALA A 115 -2.60 -7.76 -10.06
N LEU A 116 -3.76 -7.46 -9.45
CA LEU A 116 -4.09 -7.90 -8.09
C LEU A 116 -4.33 -9.41 -8.00
N ALA A 117 -4.74 -10.07 -9.08
CA ALA A 117 -4.89 -11.53 -9.13
C ALA A 117 -3.56 -12.26 -8.94
N GLU A 118 -2.43 -11.67 -9.35
CA GLU A 118 -1.10 -12.24 -9.08
C GLU A 118 -0.87 -12.36 -7.56
N GLY A 119 -1.17 -11.31 -6.79
CA GLY A 119 -1.03 -11.35 -5.34
C GLY A 119 -1.97 -12.35 -4.66
N LEU A 120 -3.21 -12.50 -5.17
CA LEU A 120 -4.11 -13.57 -4.71
C LEU A 120 -3.50 -14.96 -4.95
N LYS A 121 -2.87 -15.16 -6.12
CA LYS A 121 -2.26 -16.44 -6.46
C LYS A 121 -1.05 -16.75 -5.60
N VAL A 122 -0.24 -15.74 -5.29
CA VAL A 122 0.90 -15.87 -4.36
C VAL A 122 0.42 -16.28 -2.97
N ALA A 123 -0.64 -15.66 -2.44
CA ALA A 123 -1.20 -16.04 -1.14
C ALA A 123 -1.73 -17.48 -1.15
N GLU A 124 -2.44 -17.88 -2.21
CA GLU A 124 -2.96 -19.24 -2.37
C GLU A 124 -1.84 -20.29 -2.38
N ILE A 125 -0.81 -20.10 -3.21
CA ILE A 125 0.33 -21.04 -3.32
C ILE A 125 1.08 -21.14 -1.97
N GLY A 126 1.21 -20.02 -1.24
CA GLY A 126 1.85 -19.99 0.07
C GLY A 126 0.99 -20.52 1.22
N GLY A 127 -0.25 -20.96 0.96
CA GLY A 127 -1.20 -21.38 2.01
C GLY A 127 -1.55 -20.26 2.99
N GLN A 128 -1.38 -18.99 2.58
CA GLN A 128 -1.64 -17.82 3.41
C GLN A 128 -2.98 -17.20 3.08
N ALA A 129 -3.59 -16.54 4.07
CA ALA A 129 -4.73 -15.67 3.80
C ALA A 129 -4.27 -14.50 2.90
N ALA A 130 -5.09 -14.16 1.90
CA ALA A 130 -4.86 -12.95 1.10
C ALA A 130 -4.74 -11.70 1.99
N ASP A 131 -3.74 -10.87 1.66
CA ASP A 131 -3.41 -9.64 2.38
C ASP A 131 -4.58 -8.66 2.40
N ALA A 132 -4.79 -8.01 3.55
CA ALA A 132 -5.92 -7.11 3.75
C ALA A 132 -5.83 -5.85 2.87
N HIS A 133 -4.63 -5.32 2.63
CA HIS A 133 -4.45 -4.15 1.77
C HIS A 133 -4.75 -4.52 0.32
N LEU A 134 -4.22 -5.64 -0.17
CA LEU A 134 -4.53 -6.15 -1.49
C LEU A 134 -6.04 -6.32 -1.70
N LEU A 135 -6.74 -6.91 -0.72
CA LEU A 135 -8.20 -7.07 -0.79
C LEU A 135 -8.94 -5.73 -0.81
N ALA A 136 -8.48 -4.74 -0.05
CA ALA A 136 -9.09 -3.42 -0.03
C ALA A 136 -8.95 -2.70 -1.39
N VAL A 137 -7.77 -2.75 -2.02
CA VAL A 137 -7.56 -2.19 -3.37
C VAL A 137 -8.39 -2.97 -4.41
N LEU A 138 -8.47 -4.30 -4.28
CA LEU A 138 -9.29 -5.14 -5.13
C LEU A 138 -10.78 -4.79 -5.04
N ALA A 139 -11.27 -4.42 -3.87
CA ALA A 139 -12.66 -3.99 -3.68
C ALA A 139 -12.98 -2.74 -4.53
N HIS A 140 -12.08 -1.76 -4.53
CA HIS A 140 -12.21 -0.53 -5.34
C HIS A 140 -12.14 -0.84 -6.85
N ALA A 141 -11.25 -1.73 -7.27
CA ALA A 141 -11.18 -2.16 -8.68
C ALA A 141 -12.45 -2.91 -9.14
N GLN A 142 -13.07 -3.70 -8.26
CA GLN A 142 -14.30 -4.44 -8.57
C GLN A 142 -15.54 -3.56 -8.60
N GLY A 143 -15.68 -2.64 -7.63
CA GLY A 143 -16.87 -1.82 -7.44
C GLY A 143 -18.15 -2.62 -7.14
N GLY A 144 -19.24 -1.89 -6.89
CA GLY A 144 -20.58 -2.46 -6.69
C GLY A 144 -20.68 -3.51 -5.57
N PRO A 145 -21.70 -4.39 -5.60
CA PRO A 145 -21.94 -5.37 -4.55
C PRO A 145 -20.80 -6.39 -4.38
N LYS A 146 -20.07 -6.71 -5.45
CA LYS A 146 -18.90 -7.61 -5.37
C LYS A 146 -17.75 -6.94 -4.63
N GLY A 147 -17.46 -5.67 -4.97
CA GLY A 147 -16.48 -4.85 -4.28
C GLY A 147 -16.79 -4.72 -2.79
N GLN A 148 -18.03 -4.45 -2.42
CA GLN A 148 -18.46 -4.36 -1.02
C GLN A 148 -18.21 -5.65 -0.23
N ARG A 149 -18.53 -6.82 -0.80
CA ARG A 149 -18.21 -8.11 -0.15
C ARG A 149 -16.71 -8.33 0.03
N THR A 150 -15.91 -7.92 -0.96
CA THR A 150 -14.45 -7.98 -0.85
C THR A 150 -13.92 -7.00 0.19
N ALA A 151 -14.50 -5.80 0.29
CA ALA A 151 -14.17 -4.79 1.29
C ALA A 151 -14.49 -5.27 2.71
N ALA A 152 -15.63 -5.91 2.93
CA ALA A 152 -15.97 -6.53 4.22
C ALA A 152 -14.90 -7.56 4.64
N LYS A 153 -14.47 -8.42 3.72
CA LYS A 153 -13.37 -9.37 3.99
C LYS A 153 -12.04 -8.69 4.29
N ALA A 154 -11.74 -7.58 3.60
CA ALA A 154 -10.55 -6.78 3.88
C ALA A 154 -10.63 -6.15 5.28
N LEU A 155 -11.80 -5.63 5.65
CA LEU A 155 -12.06 -5.02 6.96
C LEU A 155 -11.84 -6.03 8.09
N ASP A 156 -12.41 -7.24 7.97
CA ASP A 156 -12.27 -8.33 8.95
C ASP A 156 -10.80 -8.72 9.19
N ARG A 157 -9.96 -8.64 8.15
CA ARG A 157 -8.53 -9.02 8.20
C ARG A 157 -7.60 -7.88 8.55
N SER A 158 -8.08 -6.65 8.44
CA SER A 158 -7.25 -5.46 8.67
C SER A 158 -6.98 -5.26 10.16
N SER A 159 -5.82 -4.68 10.50
CA SER A 159 -5.56 -4.20 11.86
C SER A 159 -6.19 -2.82 12.08
N PRO A 160 -6.56 -2.44 13.32
CA PRO A 160 -6.94 -1.06 13.65
C PRO A 160 -5.88 -0.05 13.21
N GLY A 161 -6.29 1.11 12.72
CA GLY A 161 -5.38 2.18 12.27
C GLY A 161 -4.46 1.79 11.11
N SER A 162 -4.86 0.82 10.28
CA SER A 162 -4.10 0.40 9.10
C SER A 162 -4.66 0.98 7.80
N PRO A 163 -3.82 1.24 6.78
CA PRO A 163 -4.28 1.71 5.48
C PRO A 163 -5.34 0.79 4.83
N ALA A 164 -5.17 -0.53 5.01
CA ALA A 164 -6.14 -1.53 4.52
C ALA A 164 -7.54 -1.31 5.12
N ARG A 165 -7.61 -0.96 6.41
CA ARG A 165 -8.88 -0.70 7.10
C ARG A 165 -9.57 0.54 6.55
N VAL A 166 -8.81 1.62 6.37
CA VAL A 166 -9.32 2.88 5.79
C VAL A 166 -9.88 2.62 4.39
N LEU A 167 -9.10 1.96 3.52
CA LEU A 167 -9.53 1.64 2.16
C LEU A 167 -10.78 0.75 2.13
N ALA A 168 -10.87 -0.24 3.02
CA ALA A 168 -12.04 -1.11 3.13
C ALA A 168 -13.29 -0.33 3.55
N LEU A 169 -13.18 0.55 4.54
CA LEU A 169 -14.28 1.40 5.00
C LEU A 169 -14.75 2.38 3.91
N LEU A 170 -13.82 2.95 3.15
CA LEU A 170 -14.16 3.79 1.99
C LEU A 170 -14.92 3.00 0.92
N ALA A 171 -14.52 1.75 0.62
CA ALA A 171 -15.23 0.89 -0.33
C ALA A 171 -16.63 0.45 0.17
N LEU A 172 -16.84 0.46 1.49
CA LEU A 172 -18.15 0.20 2.13
C LEU A 172 -19.02 1.45 2.26
N ASN A 173 -18.55 2.61 1.78
CA ASN A 173 -19.21 3.90 1.93
C ASN A 173 -19.41 4.32 3.41
N CYS A 174 -18.39 4.06 4.23
CA CYS A 174 -18.31 4.47 5.64
C CYS A 174 -17.17 5.51 5.85
N PRO A 175 -17.28 6.74 5.30
CA PRO A 175 -16.18 7.71 5.29
C PRO A 175 -15.84 8.24 6.69
N GLU A 176 -16.81 8.38 7.59
CA GLU A 176 -16.58 8.85 8.96
C GLU A 176 -15.69 7.87 9.74
N ASP A 177 -16.02 6.58 9.68
CA ASP A 177 -15.21 5.52 10.27
C ASP A 177 -13.82 5.45 9.63
N ALA A 178 -13.73 5.65 8.31
CA ALA A 178 -12.46 5.68 7.60
C ALA A 178 -11.56 6.82 8.11
N HIS A 179 -12.10 8.02 8.31
CA HIS A 179 -11.37 9.15 8.88
C HIS A 179 -10.97 8.91 10.34
N ALA A 180 -11.85 8.32 11.16
CA ALA A 180 -11.53 7.97 12.53
C ALA A 180 -10.37 6.95 12.60
N GLN A 181 -10.36 5.94 11.72
CA GLN A 181 -9.27 4.98 11.62
C GLN A 181 -7.98 5.61 11.09
N ALA A 182 -8.06 6.53 10.14
CA ALA A 182 -6.91 7.27 9.64
C ALA A 182 -6.25 8.09 10.75
N ALA A 183 -7.05 8.85 11.51
CA ALA A 183 -6.58 9.63 12.65
C ALA A 183 -5.96 8.75 13.74
N ALA A 184 -6.62 7.63 14.09
CA ALA A 184 -6.11 6.69 15.09
C ALA A 184 -4.79 6.01 14.70
N GLY A 185 -4.50 5.91 13.40
CA GLY A 185 -3.30 5.27 12.87
C GLY A 185 -2.20 6.24 12.42
N ASP A 186 -2.37 7.54 12.67
CA ASP A 186 -1.56 8.64 12.12
C ASP A 186 -1.31 8.46 10.61
N LEU A 187 -2.36 8.19 9.84
CA LEU A 187 -2.25 7.89 8.42
C LEU A 187 -2.39 9.14 7.56
N SER A 188 -1.41 9.35 6.69
CA SER A 188 -1.52 10.37 5.64
C SER A 188 -2.60 10.03 4.60
N PRO A 189 -3.34 11.03 4.09
CA PRO A 189 -4.28 10.84 2.99
C PRO A 189 -3.67 10.25 1.72
N LEU A 190 -2.35 10.33 1.55
CA LEU A 190 -1.65 9.71 0.42
C LEU A 190 -1.84 8.19 0.34
N TRP A 191 -2.31 7.53 1.40
CA TRP A 191 -2.68 6.12 1.38
C TRP A 191 -4.00 5.81 0.67
N TRP A 192 -4.84 6.80 0.40
CA TRP A 192 -6.09 6.65 -0.36
C TRP A 192 -6.32 7.76 -1.40
N ALA A 193 -5.35 8.64 -1.61
CA ALA A 193 -5.41 9.71 -2.61
C ALA A 193 -5.45 9.20 -4.07
N PHE A 194 -5.17 7.92 -4.29
CA PHE A 194 -5.31 7.25 -5.59
C PHE A 194 -6.76 6.85 -5.93
N LEU A 195 -7.70 7.08 -5.02
CA LEU A 195 -9.11 6.86 -5.30
C LEU A 195 -9.69 8.06 -6.05
N PRO A 196 -10.63 7.85 -6.99
CA PRO A 196 -11.33 8.94 -7.64
C PRO A 196 -12.02 9.82 -6.58
N ARG A 197 -11.91 11.15 -6.72
CA ARG A 197 -12.73 12.08 -5.93
C ARG A 197 -14.18 11.94 -6.40
N THR A 198 -15.05 11.43 -5.54
CA THR A 198 -16.50 11.39 -5.74
C THR A 198 -17.13 12.74 -5.48
#